data_AF-A0A167J9U2-F1
#
_entry.id   AF-A0A167J9U2-F1
#
_cell.length_a   1.000
_cell.length_b   1.000
_cell.length_c   1.000
_cell.angle_alpha   90.00
_cell.angle_beta   90.00
_cell.angle_gamma   90.00
#
_symmetry.space_group_name_H-M   'P 1'
#
loop_
_entity.id
_entity.type
_entity.pdbx_description
1 polymer ?
#
loop_
_entity_poly.entity_id
_entity_poly.type
_entity_poly.pdbx_seq_one_letter_code
_entity_poly.pdbx_strand_id
1 'polypeptide(L)'
;MSLIVQRAWRPTSTRPHRVATTQRRFKTFERRVNKNEDVYYTIAKRRPVQDPNVPPSSEQFFEMPNLLLDLDAEGIRSVRTFDDKDEELQFARWRINPKREEVKLTLDVLETKLIELRKRSRDVAANSLNIWKLTSHDILSAALHGPLDSDSTVSTEHQCPDTLEGSHMIDVLRRENGIPSHVNVSSTLLLEWMLLRRYSTDKTKGNMNEATLSSTELVEALQAQSSIIGIRRLLRQNLWTFASFKAHLNPTNREADTAADVAGKVRERCIEILDSENAHQNQFTNCLALVGSLLERLSKDGMEPDHRLQGLALRAASRIGSLVVLSEWIRRIHASSAWEKSLDIVQDATACMRNCSRLLATQPETAVSRQLLFQLLTGLNEHEQLAAESLRSISLSSIGRKTSNTAIKQACEAFAKLLGELGAVRTLLKESESDCRALREACIDVLKGTPKYSETLKTQGVKALSIEECVVLDYHDIAE
;
A
#
# COMPACT_ATOMS: atom_id res chain seq x y z
N MET A 1 -15.55 -20.04 30.55
CA MET A 1 -15.71 -18.72 31.20
C MET A 1 -16.27 -17.76 30.18
N SER A 2 -17.55 -17.42 30.33
CA SER A 2 -18.35 -16.63 29.37
C SER A 2 -18.23 -15.13 29.67
N LEU A 3 -17.55 -14.39 28.82
CA LEU A 3 -17.51 -12.92 28.88
C LEU A 3 -18.80 -12.35 28.31
N ILE A 4 -19.69 -11.94 29.22
CA ILE A 4 -20.89 -11.17 28.91
C ILE A 4 -20.43 -9.78 28.47
N VAL A 5 -20.53 -9.51 27.17
CA VAL A 5 -20.38 -8.16 26.60
C VAL A 5 -21.53 -7.30 27.12
N GLN A 6 -21.29 -6.52 28.16
CA GLN A 6 -22.20 -5.44 28.56
C GLN A 6 -22.22 -4.42 27.42
N ARG A 7 -23.26 -4.50 26.57
CA ARG A 7 -23.62 -3.43 25.65
C ARG A 7 -23.81 -2.17 26.48
N ALA A 8 -22.92 -1.18 26.31
CA ALA A 8 -23.15 0.16 26.80
C ALA A 8 -24.48 0.65 26.22
N TRP A 9 -25.49 0.73 27.06
CA TRP A 9 -26.74 1.39 26.74
C TRP A 9 -26.38 2.83 26.37
N ARG A 10 -26.72 3.23 25.14
CA ARG A 10 -26.70 4.64 24.78
C ARG A 10 -27.53 5.38 25.82
N PRO A 11 -27.07 6.51 26.39
CA PRO A 11 -28.00 7.45 26.95
C PRO A 11 -28.87 7.87 25.76
N THR A 12 -30.10 7.36 25.72
CA THR A 12 -31.13 7.96 24.89
C THR A 12 -31.10 9.43 25.23
N SER A 13 -30.76 10.25 24.23
CA SER A 13 -30.96 11.69 24.26
C SER A 13 -32.43 11.90 24.63
N THR A 14 -32.70 12.04 25.91
CA THR A 14 -33.86 12.75 26.39
C THR A 14 -33.61 14.17 25.93
N ARG A 15 -34.11 14.47 24.72
CA ARG A 15 -34.60 15.82 24.44
C ARG A 15 -35.27 16.28 25.73
N PRO A 16 -35.00 17.47 26.26
CA PRO A 16 -35.85 17.99 27.31
C PRO A 16 -37.25 18.00 26.68
N HIS A 17 -38.06 17.00 27.01
CA HIS A 17 -39.48 17.11 26.87
C HIS A 17 -39.78 18.43 27.55
N ARG A 18 -40.39 19.35 26.81
CA ARG A 18 -41.13 20.44 27.41
C ARG A 18 -42.07 19.76 28.42
N VAL A 19 -41.66 19.68 29.68
CA VAL A 19 -42.54 19.37 30.80
C VAL A 19 -43.25 20.68 31.13
N ALA A 20 -44.01 21.16 30.15
CA ALA A 20 -44.95 22.26 30.26
C ALA A 20 -46.25 21.80 29.58
N THR A 21 -46.66 20.57 29.87
CA THR A 21 -47.96 20.05 29.48
C THR A 21 -48.48 19.21 30.64
N THR A 22 -49.62 19.67 31.18
CA THR A 22 -50.49 19.03 32.17
C THR A 22 -50.24 19.25 33.67
N GLN A 23 -49.98 20.49 34.11
CA GLN A 23 -50.74 20.94 35.29
C GLN A 23 -52.18 21.22 34.82
N ARG A 24 -53.10 20.29 35.10
CA ARG A 24 -54.54 20.54 34.92
C ARG A 24 -54.93 21.68 35.86
N ARG A 25 -54.98 22.91 35.33
CA ARG A 25 -55.53 24.07 36.03
C ARG A 25 -56.95 23.74 36.45
N PHE A 26 -57.23 23.68 37.75
CA PHE A 26 -58.60 23.58 38.25
C PHE A 26 -59.30 24.90 37.92
N LYS A 27 -60.27 24.86 37.00
CA LYS A 27 -61.14 26.00 36.70
C LYS A 27 -62.19 26.07 37.81
N THR A 28 -62.16 27.14 38.61
CA THR A 28 -63.24 27.41 39.57
C THR A 28 -64.42 28.00 38.82
N PHE A 29 -65.60 27.42 39.02
CA PHE A 29 -66.83 27.85 38.36
C PHE A 29 -67.72 28.59 39.34
N GLU A 30 -68.19 29.78 38.97
CA GLU A 30 -69.23 30.49 39.70
C GLU A 30 -70.60 30.00 39.24
N ARG A 31 -71.41 29.53 40.19
CA ARG A 31 -72.82 29.22 39.97
C ARG A 31 -73.58 30.54 39.78
N ARG A 32 -74.21 30.72 38.62
CA ARG A 32 -75.11 31.84 38.35
C ARG A 32 -76.50 31.32 38.00
N VAL A 33 -77.50 32.11 38.37
CA VAL A 33 -78.90 31.81 38.07
C VAL A 33 -79.38 32.91 37.13
N ASN A 34 -79.92 32.51 35.97
CA ASN A 34 -80.49 33.47 35.03
C ASN A 34 -81.90 33.91 35.48
N LYS A 35 -82.45 34.92 34.80
CA LYS A 35 -83.81 35.44 35.08
C LYS A 35 -84.95 34.42 34.89
N ASN A 36 -84.65 33.28 34.26
CA ASN A 36 -85.58 32.16 34.05
C ASN A 36 -85.33 31.00 35.04
N GLU A 37 -84.64 31.26 36.16
CA GLU A 37 -84.29 30.30 37.22
C GLU A 37 -83.36 29.13 36.84
N ASP A 38 -82.92 29.06 35.59
CA ASP A 38 -81.93 28.07 35.16
C ASP A 38 -80.53 28.37 35.70
N VAL A 39 -79.90 27.33 36.27
CA VAL A 39 -78.55 27.40 36.85
C VAL A 39 -77.52 27.08 35.78
N TYR A 40 -76.54 27.97 35.58
CA TYR A 40 -75.39 27.73 34.72
C TYR A 40 -74.09 28.17 35.40
N TYR A 41 -72.99 27.58 34.95
CA TYR A 41 -71.67 27.76 35.54
C TYR A 41 -70.79 28.59 34.60
N THR A 42 -70.21 29.67 35.11
CA THR A 42 -69.25 30.49 34.35
C THR A 42 -67.86 30.38 34.98
N ILE A 43 -66.81 30.39 34.15
CA ILE A 43 -65.42 30.31 34.62
C ILE A 43 -65.10 31.61 35.36
N ALA A 44 -64.75 31.52 36.64
CA ALA A 44 -64.35 32.67 37.44
C ALA A 44 -63.09 33.31 36.82
N LYS A 45 -63.18 34.57 36.40
CA LYS A 45 -61.99 35.34 36.00
C LYS A 45 -61.25 35.71 37.27
N ARG A 46 -60.01 35.20 37.46
CA ARG A 46 -59.10 35.62 38.55
C ARG A 46 -58.98 37.14 38.49
N ARG A 47 -59.65 37.85 39.40
CA ARG A 47 -59.39 39.27 39.65
C ARG A 47 -58.23 39.36 40.62
N PRO A 48 -57.23 40.22 40.39
CA PRO A 48 -56.35 40.62 41.47
C PRO A 48 -57.24 41.32 42.50
N VAL A 49 -57.38 40.76 43.70
CA VAL A 49 -58.02 41.47 44.80
C VAL A 49 -57.00 42.47 45.30
N GLN A 50 -56.97 43.64 44.67
CA GLN A 50 -56.43 44.85 45.26
C GLN A 50 -57.58 45.85 45.32
N ASP A 51 -58.26 45.87 46.46
CA ASP A 51 -59.07 47.00 46.84
C ASP A 51 -58.32 47.71 47.99
N PRO A 52 -57.71 48.88 47.76
CA PRO A 52 -56.81 49.52 48.73
C PRO A 52 -57.53 50.06 49.99
N ASN A 53 -58.84 49.87 50.11
CA ASN A 53 -59.67 50.39 51.20
C ASN A 53 -60.31 49.31 52.10
N VAL A 54 -59.89 48.04 52.01
CA VAL A 54 -60.34 47.01 52.95
C VAL A 54 -59.39 46.96 54.16
N PRO A 55 -59.87 47.18 55.41
CA PRO A 55 -59.02 47.09 56.58
C PRO A 55 -58.52 45.64 56.74
N PRO A 56 -57.26 45.42 57.13
CA PRO A 56 -56.71 44.08 57.25
C PRO A 56 -57.50 43.30 58.31
N SER A 57 -57.99 42.10 57.95
CA SER A 57 -58.58 41.20 58.93
C SER A 57 -57.55 40.87 60.02
N SER A 58 -57.98 40.90 61.28
CA SER A 58 -57.16 40.71 62.47
C SER A 58 -56.76 39.25 62.74
N GLU A 59 -56.89 38.36 61.77
CA GLU A 59 -56.46 36.98 61.89
C GLU A 59 -54.99 36.86 61.48
N GLN A 60 -54.10 36.83 62.49
CA GLN A 60 -52.71 36.45 62.32
C GLN A 60 -52.63 34.96 61.96
N PHE A 61 -52.86 34.64 60.68
CA PHE A 61 -52.33 33.40 60.14
C PHE A 61 -50.80 33.51 60.09
N PHE A 62 -50.10 32.40 60.35
CA PHE A 62 -48.65 32.30 60.29
C PHE A 62 -48.10 33.08 59.08
N GLU A 63 -47.48 34.23 59.34
CA GLU A 63 -46.76 34.98 58.30
C GLU A 63 -45.56 34.13 57.90
N MET A 64 -45.71 33.44 56.77
CA MET A 64 -44.66 32.61 56.22
C MET A 64 -43.52 33.53 55.75
N PRO A 65 -42.25 33.26 56.11
CA PRO A 65 -41.15 34.17 55.79
C PRO A 65 -41.09 34.46 54.29
N ASN A 66 -40.73 35.70 53.93
CA ASN A 66 -40.50 36.18 52.55
C ASN A 66 -39.40 35.42 51.76
N LEU A 67 -38.98 34.24 52.23
CA LEU A 67 -38.03 33.36 51.55
C LEU A 67 -38.70 32.39 50.57
N LEU A 68 -40.01 32.15 50.69
CA LEU A 68 -40.70 31.18 49.85
C LEU A 68 -41.20 31.85 48.55
N LEU A 69 -40.43 31.68 47.48
CA LEU A 69 -40.87 31.96 46.12
C LEU A 69 -41.60 30.72 45.58
N ASP A 70 -42.93 30.77 45.56
CA ASP A 70 -43.77 29.75 44.94
C ASP A 70 -44.46 30.34 43.70
N LEU A 71 -43.98 29.93 42.53
CA LEU A 71 -44.46 30.44 41.24
C LEU A 71 -45.92 30.02 40.95
N ASP A 72 -46.43 29.00 41.64
CA ASP A 72 -47.81 28.54 41.49
C ASP A 72 -48.81 29.34 42.36
N ALA A 73 -48.29 30.09 43.35
CA ALA A 73 -49.03 30.87 44.34
C ALA A 73 -48.73 32.38 44.27
N GLU A 74 -48.24 32.85 43.13
CA GLU A 74 -47.96 34.26 42.87
C GLU A 74 -49.22 35.13 43.04
N GLY A 75 -49.11 36.21 43.82
CA GLY A 75 -50.22 37.11 44.16
C GLY A 75 -50.95 36.80 45.48
N ILE A 76 -50.51 35.79 46.24
CA ILE A 76 -50.97 35.55 47.62
C ILE A 76 -50.10 36.34 48.60
N ARG A 77 -50.71 36.98 49.62
CA ARG A 77 -50.02 37.83 50.62
C ARG A 77 -48.84 37.16 51.33
N SER A 78 -48.84 35.83 51.44
CA SER A 78 -47.82 35.03 52.14
C SER A 78 -46.72 34.46 51.24
N VAL A 79 -46.72 34.78 49.94
CA VAL A 79 -45.74 34.28 48.97
C VAL A 79 -45.01 35.46 48.34
N ARG A 80 -43.68 35.40 48.29
CA ARG A 80 -42.87 36.46 47.68
C ARG A 80 -43.13 36.51 46.17
N THR A 81 -43.29 37.70 45.61
CA THR A 81 -43.37 37.91 44.15
C THR A 81 -42.06 37.54 43.47
N PHE A 82 -42.13 37.18 42.20
CA PHE A 82 -40.96 36.99 41.36
C PHE A 82 -40.46 38.36 40.91
N ASP A 83 -39.24 38.71 41.28
CA ASP A 83 -38.66 40.03 40.96
C ASP A 83 -37.62 39.92 39.83
N ASP A 84 -37.30 41.03 39.17
CA ASP A 84 -36.30 41.09 38.07
C ASP A 84 -34.94 40.48 38.47
N LYS A 85 -34.57 40.58 39.76
CA LYS A 85 -33.34 39.97 40.30
C LYS A 85 -33.39 38.44 40.30
N ASP A 86 -34.57 37.85 40.52
CA ASP A 86 -34.77 36.41 40.44
C ASP A 86 -34.72 35.92 38.99
N GLU A 87 -35.19 36.75 38.05
CA GLU A 87 -35.04 36.52 36.61
C GLU A 87 -33.58 36.55 36.20
N GLU A 88 -32.81 37.54 36.63
CA GLU A 88 -31.36 37.61 36.39
C GLU A 88 -30.60 36.43 37.00
N LEU A 89 -30.94 36.02 38.22
CA LEU A 89 -30.33 34.86 38.89
C LEU A 89 -30.71 33.54 38.20
N GLN A 90 -31.97 33.37 37.76
CA GLN A 90 -32.36 32.22 36.95
C GLN A 90 -31.63 32.24 35.62
N PHE A 91 -31.59 33.37 34.93
CA PHE A 91 -30.92 33.52 33.64
C PHE A 91 -29.43 33.21 33.77
N ALA A 92 -28.76 33.67 34.83
CA ALA A 92 -27.37 33.36 35.12
C ALA A 92 -27.15 31.87 35.47
N ARG A 93 -28.05 31.26 36.26
CA ARG A 93 -27.97 29.85 36.67
C ARG A 93 -28.21 28.88 35.50
N TRP A 94 -29.10 29.25 34.58
CA TRP A 94 -29.46 28.46 33.40
C TRP A 94 -28.77 28.93 32.12
N ARG A 95 -27.86 29.91 32.22
CA ARG A 95 -27.06 30.39 31.10
C ARG A 95 -26.29 29.21 30.51
N ILE A 96 -26.25 29.14 29.20
CA ILE A 96 -25.52 28.08 28.49
C ILE A 96 -24.06 28.17 28.94
N ASN A 97 -23.60 27.14 29.64
CA ASN A 97 -22.22 27.07 30.08
C ASN A 97 -21.33 26.99 28.84
N PRO A 98 -20.38 27.93 28.63
CA PRO A 98 -19.52 27.92 27.45
C PRO A 98 -18.73 26.60 27.31
N LYS A 99 -18.40 25.95 28.44
CA LYS A 99 -17.78 24.61 28.45
C LYS A 99 -18.67 23.54 27.83
N ARG A 100 -20.00 23.67 27.94
CA ARG A 100 -20.96 22.73 27.35
C ARG A 100 -21.03 22.88 25.84
N GLU A 101 -20.93 24.11 25.33
CA GLU A 101 -20.85 24.37 23.89
C GLU A 101 -19.54 23.87 23.31
N GLU A 102 -18.42 24.11 24.00
CA GLU A 102 -17.11 23.57 23.62
C GLU A 102 -17.13 22.03 23.57
N VAL A 103 -17.66 21.38 24.61
CA VAL A 103 -17.81 19.92 24.62
C VAL A 103 -18.71 19.44 23.47
N LYS A 104 -19.79 20.15 23.16
CA LYS A 104 -20.67 19.78 22.04
C LYS A 104 -19.92 19.87 20.69
N LEU A 105 -19.17 20.95 20.46
CA LEU A 105 -18.36 21.10 19.25
C LEU A 105 -17.30 20.00 19.14
N THR A 106 -16.61 19.67 20.25
CA THR A 106 -15.65 18.57 20.25
C THR A 106 -16.30 17.22 19.96
N LEU A 107 -17.52 16.98 20.46
CA LEU A 107 -18.27 15.76 20.21
C LEU A 107 -18.66 15.64 18.73
N ASP A 108 -19.14 16.72 18.12
CA ASP A 108 -19.50 16.76 16.70
C ASP A 108 -18.27 16.47 15.80
N VAL A 109 -17.09 17.00 16.17
CA VAL A 109 -15.81 16.70 15.50
C VAL A 109 -15.39 15.24 15.69
N LEU A 110 -15.60 14.66 16.88
CA LEU A 110 -15.29 13.25 17.12
C LEU A 110 -16.25 12.32 16.36
N GLU A 111 -17.52 12.68 16.25
CA GLU A 111 -18.52 11.91 15.54
C GLU A 111 -18.23 11.85 14.03
N THR A 112 -17.92 13.01 13.43
CA THR A 112 -17.54 13.09 12.01
C THR A 112 -16.29 12.26 11.71
N LYS A 113 -15.23 12.39 12.53
CA LYS A 113 -14.01 11.55 12.42
C LYS A 113 -14.33 10.07 12.54
N LEU A 114 -15.18 9.68 13.50
CA LEU A 114 -15.54 8.28 13.71
C LEU A 114 -16.33 7.71 12.53
N ILE A 115 -17.24 8.48 11.93
CA ILE A 115 -17.97 8.09 10.72
C ILE A 115 -16.98 7.85 9.57
N GLU A 116 -16.02 8.77 9.38
CA GLU A 116 -14.99 8.65 8.35
C GLU A 116 -14.12 7.39 8.55
N LEU A 117 -13.59 7.18 9.75
CA LEU A 117 -12.76 6.00 10.07
C LEU A 117 -13.53 4.69 9.86
N ARG A 118 -14.82 4.66 10.22
CA ARG A 118 -15.69 3.50 9.96
C ARG A 118 -15.99 3.31 8.49
N LYS A 119 -16.07 4.38 7.70
CA LYS A 119 -16.27 4.30 6.25
C LYS A 119 -15.02 3.68 5.60
N ARG A 120 -13.83 4.23 5.86
CA ARG A 120 -12.56 3.69 5.36
C ARG A 120 -12.37 2.21 5.69
N SER A 121 -12.59 1.82 6.95
CA SER A 121 -12.49 0.41 7.35
C SER A 121 -13.49 -0.50 6.63
N ARG A 122 -14.70 -0.01 6.30
CA ARG A 122 -15.68 -0.77 5.52
C ARG A 122 -15.29 -0.86 4.06
N ASP A 123 -14.77 0.20 3.48
CA ASP A 123 -14.32 0.24 2.09
C ASP A 123 -13.16 -0.75 1.86
N VAL A 124 -12.19 -0.80 2.80
CA VAL A 124 -11.11 -1.79 2.78
C VAL A 124 -11.61 -3.22 2.96
N ALA A 125 -12.61 -3.44 3.82
CA ALA A 125 -13.18 -4.77 4.03
C ALA A 125 -13.99 -5.26 2.82
N ALA A 126 -14.72 -4.37 2.15
CA ALA A 126 -15.60 -4.70 1.04
C ALA A 126 -14.85 -5.01 -0.25
N ASN A 127 -13.76 -4.30 -0.54
CA ASN A 127 -13.01 -4.50 -1.78
C ASN A 127 -11.97 -5.61 -1.63
N SER A 128 -12.14 -6.74 -2.33
CA SER A 128 -11.20 -7.88 -2.36
C SER A 128 -9.78 -7.46 -2.77
N LEU A 129 -9.67 -6.55 -3.74
CA LEU A 129 -8.45 -6.11 -4.42
C LEU A 129 -7.73 -4.93 -3.74
N ASN A 130 -8.19 -4.48 -2.57
CA ASN A 130 -7.58 -3.34 -1.89
C ASN A 130 -6.21 -3.69 -1.29
N ILE A 131 -5.15 -3.08 -1.81
CA ILE A 131 -3.75 -3.27 -1.39
C ILE A 131 -3.53 -2.97 0.10
N TRP A 132 -4.35 -2.11 0.72
CA TRP A 132 -4.16 -1.65 2.10
C TRP A 132 -4.69 -2.60 3.16
N LYS A 133 -5.24 -3.76 2.77
CA LYS A 133 -5.63 -4.79 3.74
C LYS A 133 -4.47 -5.23 4.61
N LEU A 134 -4.75 -5.34 5.90
CA LEU A 134 -3.79 -5.77 6.91
C LEU A 134 -3.48 -7.26 6.77
N THR A 135 -2.21 -7.57 6.54
CA THR A 135 -1.68 -8.92 6.53
C THR A 135 -1.07 -9.28 7.89
N SER A 136 -0.84 -10.57 8.14
CA SER A 136 -0.09 -11.02 9.32
C SER A 136 1.31 -10.42 9.41
N HIS A 137 1.94 -10.19 8.26
CA HIS A 137 3.26 -9.56 8.18
C HIS A 137 3.23 -8.09 8.56
N ASP A 138 2.15 -7.36 8.24
CA ASP A 138 2.02 -5.96 8.64
C ASP A 138 1.91 -5.83 10.17
N ILE A 139 1.21 -6.76 10.82
CA ILE A 139 1.11 -6.79 12.28
C ILE A 139 2.47 -7.12 12.92
N LEU A 140 3.19 -8.09 12.37
CA LEU A 140 4.54 -8.42 12.84
C LEU A 140 5.51 -7.26 12.62
N SER A 141 5.43 -6.62 11.46
CA SER A 141 6.23 -5.43 11.12
C SER A 141 5.95 -4.28 12.08
N ALA A 142 4.67 -4.00 12.38
CA ALA A 142 4.29 -3.02 13.39
C ALA A 142 4.80 -3.38 14.80
N ALA A 143 4.83 -4.66 15.15
CA ALA A 143 5.35 -5.11 16.44
C ALA A 143 6.88 -4.94 16.55
N LEU A 144 7.60 -5.07 15.44
CA LEU A 144 9.05 -4.92 15.37
C LEU A 144 9.48 -3.44 15.30
N HIS A 145 8.79 -2.64 14.50
CA HIS A 145 9.16 -1.23 14.27
C HIS A 145 8.59 -0.27 15.32
N GLY A 146 7.48 -0.63 15.97
CA GLY A 146 6.80 0.27 16.89
C GLY A 146 6.14 1.48 16.19
N PRO A 147 5.51 2.37 16.97
CA PRO A 147 4.92 3.60 16.46
C PRO A 147 5.97 4.58 15.94
N LEU A 148 5.55 5.43 15.00
CA LEU A 148 6.39 6.51 14.48
C LEU A 148 6.58 7.60 15.55
N ASP A 149 7.83 7.98 15.84
CA ASP A 149 8.13 9.09 16.74
C ASP A 149 7.55 10.41 16.20
N SER A 150 6.91 11.17 17.08
CA SER A 150 6.10 12.36 16.78
C SER A 150 6.87 13.53 16.13
N ASP A 151 8.19 13.45 16.05
CA ASP A 151 9.05 14.51 15.48
C ASP A 151 9.24 14.40 13.96
N SER A 152 8.76 13.31 13.33
CA SER A 152 8.76 13.22 11.87
C SER A 152 7.50 13.90 11.30
N THR A 153 7.67 15.10 10.75
CA THR A 153 6.62 15.81 10.02
C THR A 153 6.28 15.04 8.75
N VAL A 154 5.29 14.15 8.81
CA VAL A 154 4.80 13.42 7.64
C VAL A 154 3.98 14.38 6.77
N SER A 155 4.52 14.71 5.59
CA SER A 155 3.75 15.40 4.54
C SER A 155 2.50 14.58 4.21
N THR A 156 1.34 15.24 4.20
CA THR A 156 0.03 14.66 3.87
C THR A 156 -0.16 14.28 2.40
N GLU A 157 0.87 14.43 1.57
CA GLU A 157 0.81 14.07 0.16
C GLU A 157 0.82 12.55 -0.04
N HIS A 158 0.19 12.11 -1.13
CA HIS A 158 0.10 10.71 -1.55
C HIS A 158 1.49 10.13 -1.84
N GLN A 159 2.21 9.73 -0.79
CA GLN A 159 3.53 9.12 -0.92
C GLN A 159 3.41 7.74 -1.57
N CYS A 160 4.25 7.51 -2.59
CA CYS A 160 4.33 6.23 -3.26
C CYS A 160 4.70 5.14 -2.25
N PRO A 161 3.99 3.99 -2.21
CA PRO A 161 4.30 2.88 -1.30
C PRO A 161 5.78 2.46 -1.33
N ASP A 162 6.43 2.54 -2.50
CA ASP A 162 7.79 2.08 -2.72
C ASP A 162 8.89 2.86 -1.98
N THR A 163 8.60 4.08 -1.53
CA THR A 163 9.55 4.91 -0.77
C THR A 163 9.31 4.85 0.74
N LEU A 164 8.27 4.14 1.19
CA LEU A 164 7.88 4.05 2.59
C LEU A 164 8.55 2.86 3.27
N GLU A 165 9.48 3.12 4.17
CA GLU A 165 10.15 2.10 4.97
C GLU A 165 9.62 2.05 6.42
N GLY A 166 9.62 0.84 6.99
CA GLY A 166 9.36 0.59 8.42
C GLY A 166 8.11 1.26 8.96
N SER A 167 8.30 2.14 9.95
CA SER A 167 7.26 2.85 10.69
C SER A 167 6.40 3.77 9.81
N HIS A 168 6.92 4.33 8.72
CA HIS A 168 6.15 5.15 7.79
C HIS A 168 5.10 4.33 7.01
N MET A 169 5.46 3.12 6.57
CA MET A 169 4.51 2.19 5.94
C MET A 169 3.40 1.79 6.93
N ILE A 170 3.74 1.57 8.21
CA ILE A 170 2.77 1.26 9.25
C ILE A 170 1.80 2.44 9.47
N ASP A 171 2.29 3.69 9.44
CA ASP A 171 1.41 4.85 9.59
C ASP A 171 0.45 5.03 8.40
N VAL A 172 0.91 4.75 7.17
CA VAL A 172 0.00 4.72 6.01
C VAL A 172 -1.05 3.61 6.17
N LEU A 173 -0.65 2.40 6.54
CA LEU A 173 -1.59 1.30 6.79
C LEU A 173 -2.61 1.65 7.87
N ARG A 174 -2.19 2.33 8.94
CA ARG A 174 -3.06 2.83 9.99
C ARG A 174 -4.11 3.79 9.43
N ARG A 175 -3.69 4.79 8.65
CA ARG A 175 -4.58 5.81 8.05
C ARG A 175 -5.59 5.20 7.08
N GLU A 176 -5.15 4.28 6.24
CA GLU A 176 -5.99 3.64 5.22
C GLU A 176 -6.99 2.64 5.85
N ASN A 177 -6.62 1.96 6.93
CA ASN A 177 -7.52 1.05 7.65
C ASN A 177 -8.46 1.76 8.64
N GLY A 178 -8.48 3.09 8.65
CA GLY A 178 -9.31 3.86 9.57
C GLY A 178 -8.98 3.60 11.05
N ILE A 179 -7.68 3.45 11.36
CA ILE A 179 -7.20 3.35 12.75
C ILE A 179 -6.89 4.77 13.26
N PRO A 180 -7.43 5.20 14.41
CA PRO A 180 -7.24 6.56 14.92
C PRO A 180 -5.76 6.95 15.13
N SER A 181 -5.43 8.25 15.06
CA SER A 181 -4.06 8.75 15.23
C SER A 181 -3.52 8.66 16.66
N HIS A 182 -4.39 8.83 17.66
CA HIS A 182 -3.99 8.72 19.08
C HIS A 182 -3.48 7.32 19.46
N VAL A 183 -3.77 6.31 18.64
CA VAL A 183 -3.32 4.93 18.84
C VAL A 183 -1.81 4.78 18.61
N ASN A 184 -1.21 5.67 17.81
CA ASN A 184 0.23 5.68 17.55
C ASN A 184 1.07 6.13 18.78
N VAL A 185 0.46 6.42 19.92
CA VAL A 185 1.19 6.76 21.16
C VAL A 185 1.63 5.49 21.91
N SER A 186 0.98 4.35 21.67
CA SER A 186 1.33 3.08 22.32
C SER A 186 1.36 1.93 21.32
N SER A 187 2.47 1.20 21.27
CA SER A 187 2.64 0.00 20.45
C SER A 187 1.56 -1.05 20.75
N THR A 188 1.14 -1.19 22.01
CA THR A 188 0.12 -2.19 22.39
C THR A 188 -1.23 -1.86 21.81
N LEU A 189 -1.66 -0.59 21.93
CA LEU A 189 -2.92 -0.12 21.38
C LEU A 189 -2.92 -0.22 19.85
N LEU A 190 -1.80 0.10 19.19
CA LEU A 190 -1.66 -0.04 17.74
C LEU A 190 -1.88 -1.46 17.27
N LEU A 191 -1.23 -2.43 17.92
CA LEU A 191 -1.37 -3.84 17.58
C LEU A 191 -2.79 -4.35 17.85
N GLU A 192 -3.41 -3.96 18.97
CA GLU A 192 -4.81 -4.31 19.26
C GLU A 192 -5.77 -3.82 18.19
N TRP A 193 -5.62 -2.56 17.74
CA TRP A 193 -6.44 -2.00 16.67
C TRP A 193 -6.19 -2.68 15.32
N MET A 194 -4.93 -2.97 14.97
CA MET A 194 -4.60 -3.68 13.74
C MET A 194 -5.18 -5.11 13.75
N LEU A 195 -5.10 -5.80 14.88
CA LEU A 195 -5.71 -7.13 15.06
C LEU A 195 -7.23 -7.08 14.95
N LEU A 196 -7.89 -6.10 15.57
CA LEU A 196 -9.35 -5.91 15.49
C LEU A 196 -9.80 -5.69 14.04
N ARG A 197 -9.08 -4.84 13.30
CA ARG A 197 -9.37 -4.56 11.89
C ARG A 197 -9.19 -5.79 11.02
N ARG A 198 -8.09 -6.53 11.20
CA ARG A 198 -7.84 -7.78 10.47
C ARG A 198 -8.90 -8.84 10.78
N TYR A 199 -9.27 -9.03 12.05
CA TYR A 199 -10.31 -9.99 12.42
C TYR A 199 -11.66 -9.64 11.76
N SER A 200 -11.97 -8.35 11.65
CA SER A 200 -13.18 -7.87 10.96
C SER A 200 -13.14 -8.21 9.47
N THR A 201 -12.00 -8.03 8.80
CA THR A 201 -11.85 -8.38 7.37
C THR A 201 -11.90 -9.89 7.14
N ASP A 202 -11.28 -10.67 8.02
CA ASP A 202 -11.27 -12.13 7.92
C ASP A 202 -12.68 -12.71 8.16
N LYS A 203 -13.44 -12.13 9.09
CA LYS A 203 -14.85 -12.49 9.31
C LYS A 203 -15.74 -12.18 8.11
N THR A 204 -15.53 -11.05 7.43
CA THR A 204 -16.27 -10.74 6.20
C THR A 204 -15.91 -11.70 5.06
N LYS A 205 -14.65 -12.15 4.98
CA LYS A 205 -14.22 -13.18 4.02
C LYS A 205 -14.90 -14.52 4.29
N GLY A 206 -14.91 -14.99 5.55
CA GLY A 206 -15.52 -16.28 5.90
C GLY A 206 -17.03 -16.37 5.61
N ASN A 207 -17.73 -15.24 5.52
CA ASN A 207 -19.16 -15.19 5.18
C ASN A 207 -19.43 -15.09 3.67
N MET A 208 -18.45 -14.66 2.89
CA MET A 208 -18.50 -14.59 1.43
C MET A 208 -17.73 -15.79 0.91
N ASN A 209 -18.39 -16.93 0.67
CA ASN A 209 -17.77 -18.11 0.05
C ASN A 209 -16.81 -17.66 -1.06
N GLU A 210 -15.51 -17.87 -0.87
CA GLU A 210 -14.43 -17.33 -1.70
C GLU A 210 -14.60 -17.80 -3.16
N ALA A 211 -15.29 -17.01 -3.97
CA ALA A 211 -15.04 -17.02 -5.40
C ALA A 211 -13.62 -16.48 -5.55
N THR A 212 -12.67 -17.36 -5.86
CA THR A 212 -11.35 -16.98 -6.34
C THR A 212 -11.53 -15.90 -7.40
N LEU A 213 -10.92 -14.74 -7.20
CA LEU A 213 -10.96 -13.64 -8.16
C LEU A 213 -10.65 -14.17 -9.56
N SER A 214 -11.36 -13.68 -10.56
CA SER A 214 -11.04 -14.06 -11.94
C SER A 214 -9.63 -13.57 -12.30
N SER A 215 -8.91 -14.34 -13.12
CA SER A 215 -7.56 -13.94 -13.57
C SER A 215 -7.57 -12.56 -14.24
N THR A 216 -8.66 -12.20 -14.91
CA THR A 216 -8.86 -10.91 -15.59
C THR A 216 -8.98 -9.75 -14.60
N GLU A 217 -9.77 -9.88 -13.53
CA GLU A 217 -9.87 -8.84 -12.49
C GLU A 217 -8.53 -8.61 -11.78
N LEU A 218 -7.76 -9.68 -11.57
CA LEU A 218 -6.42 -9.57 -10.99
C LEU A 218 -5.46 -8.83 -11.94
N VAL A 219 -5.51 -9.12 -13.24
CA VAL A 219 -4.71 -8.43 -14.26
C VAL A 219 -5.06 -6.95 -14.34
N GLU A 220 -6.33 -6.58 -14.35
CA GLU A 220 -6.77 -5.18 -14.34
C GLU A 220 -6.27 -4.46 -13.07
N ALA A 221 -6.38 -5.11 -11.92
CA ALA A 221 -5.90 -4.56 -10.66
C ALA A 221 -4.37 -4.40 -10.64
N LEU A 222 -3.62 -5.31 -11.28
CA LEU A 222 -2.17 -5.21 -11.44
C LEU A 222 -1.79 -4.02 -12.32
N GLN A 223 -2.49 -3.82 -13.45
CA GLN A 223 -2.25 -2.69 -14.35
C GLN A 223 -2.53 -1.35 -13.67
N ALA A 224 -3.51 -1.30 -12.77
CA ALA A 224 -3.81 -0.10 -11.99
C ALA A 224 -2.74 0.26 -10.94
N GLN A 225 -1.84 -0.65 -10.57
CA GLN A 225 -0.84 -0.38 -9.53
C GLN A 225 0.28 0.51 -10.04
N SER A 226 0.67 1.53 -9.28
CA SER A 226 1.82 2.40 -9.59
C SER A 226 3.10 2.05 -8.82
N SER A 227 3.06 1.03 -7.94
CA SER A 227 4.15 0.69 -7.03
C SER A 227 4.42 -0.82 -6.98
N ILE A 228 5.69 -1.19 -6.84
CA ILE A 228 6.14 -2.58 -6.71
C ILE A 228 5.62 -3.21 -5.41
N ILE A 229 5.59 -2.44 -4.32
CA ILE A 229 5.01 -2.86 -3.05
C ILE A 229 3.51 -3.08 -3.19
N GLY A 230 2.80 -2.22 -3.93
CA GLY A 230 1.38 -2.43 -4.27
C GLY A 230 1.15 -3.76 -4.99
N ILE A 231 1.93 -4.05 -6.03
CA ILE A 231 1.91 -5.33 -6.75
C ILE A 231 2.17 -6.50 -5.80
N ARG A 232 3.20 -6.41 -4.96
CA ARG A 232 3.54 -7.45 -3.97
C ARG A 232 2.40 -7.72 -2.99
N ARG A 233 1.76 -6.65 -2.49
CA ARG A 233 0.63 -6.76 -1.55
C ARG A 233 -0.59 -7.38 -2.23
N LEU A 234 -0.92 -6.95 -3.44
CA LEU A 234 -2.02 -7.49 -4.24
C LEU A 234 -1.83 -8.99 -4.50
N LEU A 235 -0.65 -9.40 -4.96
CA LEU A 235 -0.34 -10.80 -5.23
C LEU A 235 -0.38 -11.63 -3.94
N ARG A 236 0.20 -11.14 -2.84
CA ARG A 236 0.20 -11.87 -1.57
C ARG A 236 -1.21 -12.09 -1.00
N GLN A 237 -2.09 -11.11 -1.16
CA GLN A 237 -3.47 -11.17 -0.65
C GLN A 237 -4.36 -12.12 -1.47
N ASN A 238 -4.13 -12.20 -2.78
CA ASN A 238 -4.97 -12.97 -3.69
C ASN A 238 -4.41 -14.37 -4.01
N LEU A 239 -3.09 -14.56 -3.89
CA LEU A 239 -2.41 -15.84 -4.13
C LEU A 239 -2.09 -16.58 -2.83
N TRP A 240 -3.07 -16.65 -1.92
CA TRP A 240 -2.88 -17.24 -0.60
C TRP A 240 -2.91 -18.78 -0.64
N THR A 241 -3.70 -19.37 -1.54
CA THR A 241 -3.87 -20.83 -1.64
C THR A 241 -3.14 -21.41 -2.85
N PHE A 242 -2.62 -22.62 -2.73
CA PHE A 242 -2.00 -23.35 -3.85
C PHE A 242 -2.93 -23.45 -5.08
N ALA A 243 -4.24 -23.64 -4.85
CA ALA A 243 -5.24 -23.68 -5.92
C ALA A 243 -5.33 -22.37 -6.71
N SER A 244 -5.35 -21.21 -6.01
CA SER A 244 -5.31 -19.89 -6.66
C SER A 244 -3.99 -19.66 -7.41
N PHE A 245 -2.87 -20.08 -6.80
CA PHE A 245 -1.55 -19.92 -7.40
C PHE A 245 -1.40 -20.72 -8.69
N LYS A 246 -1.87 -21.97 -8.71
CA LYS A 246 -1.92 -22.83 -9.90
C LYS A 246 -2.94 -22.31 -10.93
N ALA A 247 -4.08 -21.77 -10.52
CA ALA A 247 -5.06 -21.23 -11.47
C ALA A 247 -4.52 -20.02 -12.26
N HIS A 248 -3.70 -19.18 -11.63
CA HIS A 248 -3.25 -17.91 -12.19
C HIS A 248 -1.86 -17.94 -12.84
N LEU A 249 -0.96 -18.84 -12.41
CA LEU A 249 0.43 -18.88 -12.86
C LEU A 249 0.83 -20.17 -13.57
N ASN A 250 -0.08 -21.14 -13.72
CA ASN A 250 0.28 -22.40 -14.35
C ASN A 250 0.55 -22.24 -15.86
N PRO A 251 1.75 -22.61 -16.35
CA PRO A 251 2.13 -22.48 -17.75
C PRO A 251 1.30 -23.33 -18.72
N THR A 252 0.59 -24.36 -18.26
CA THR A 252 -0.17 -25.26 -19.16
C THR A 252 -1.46 -24.65 -19.71
N ASN A 253 -1.97 -23.56 -19.13
CA ASN A 253 -3.18 -22.87 -19.62
C ASN A 253 -2.90 -21.76 -20.64
N ARG A 254 -1.63 -21.62 -21.09
CA ARG A 254 -1.14 -20.49 -21.91
C ARG A 254 -1.70 -20.44 -23.34
N GLU A 255 -2.31 -21.50 -23.85
CA GLU A 255 -2.80 -21.55 -25.24
C GLU A 255 -4.23 -20.97 -25.40
N ALA A 256 -4.97 -20.68 -24.32
CA ALA A 256 -6.39 -20.34 -24.43
C ALA A 256 -6.75 -18.86 -24.23
N ASP A 257 -6.03 -18.06 -23.43
CA ASP A 257 -6.38 -16.64 -23.22
C ASP A 257 -5.18 -15.79 -22.75
N THR A 258 -4.68 -14.91 -23.63
CA THR A 258 -3.63 -13.92 -23.33
C THR A 258 -4.06 -12.88 -22.28
N ALA A 259 -5.37 -12.71 -22.07
CA ALA A 259 -5.95 -11.81 -21.08
C ALA A 259 -5.77 -12.27 -19.62
N ALA A 260 -5.44 -13.56 -19.40
CA ALA A 260 -5.30 -14.16 -18.08
C ALA A 260 -3.82 -14.34 -17.64
N ASP A 261 -2.85 -13.84 -18.41
CA ASP A 261 -1.43 -14.06 -18.16
C ASP A 261 -0.86 -13.16 -17.06
N VAL A 262 -0.98 -13.63 -15.81
CA VAL A 262 -0.55 -12.89 -14.63
C VAL A 262 0.97 -12.65 -14.61
N ALA A 263 1.79 -13.64 -14.96
CA ALA A 263 3.25 -13.49 -14.91
C ALA A 263 3.77 -12.50 -15.96
N GLY A 264 3.21 -12.53 -17.18
CA GLY A 264 3.53 -11.54 -18.22
C GLY A 264 3.14 -10.13 -17.81
N LYS A 265 1.94 -9.96 -17.22
CA LYS A 265 1.43 -8.65 -16.77
C LYS A 265 2.18 -8.11 -15.55
N VAL A 266 2.60 -8.97 -14.63
CA VAL A 266 3.52 -8.58 -13.54
C VAL A 266 4.84 -8.09 -14.11
N ARG A 267 5.42 -8.79 -15.09
CA ARG A 267 6.66 -8.36 -15.76
C ARG A 267 6.50 -7.00 -16.42
N GLU A 268 5.50 -6.85 -17.30
CA GLU A 268 5.22 -5.61 -18.03
C GLU A 268 5.09 -4.44 -17.05
N ARG A 269 4.26 -4.58 -16.02
CA ARG A 269 4.02 -3.49 -15.08
C ARG A 269 5.23 -3.16 -14.21
N CYS A 270 6.00 -4.16 -13.79
CA CYS A 270 7.24 -3.91 -13.05
C CYS A 270 8.26 -3.17 -13.93
N ILE A 271 8.39 -3.52 -15.21
CA ILE A 271 9.28 -2.82 -16.15
C ILE A 271 8.85 -1.37 -16.30
N GLU A 272 7.56 -1.09 -16.49
CA GLU A 272 7.05 0.29 -16.59
C GLU A 272 7.38 1.14 -15.35
N ILE A 273 7.27 0.57 -14.15
CA ILE A 273 7.62 1.27 -12.90
C ILE A 273 9.14 1.48 -12.79
N LEU A 274 9.94 0.46 -13.12
CA LEU A 274 11.39 0.49 -12.97
C LEU A 274 12.14 1.29 -14.06
N ASP A 275 11.56 1.42 -15.24
CA ASP A 275 12.08 2.24 -16.34
C ASP A 275 11.67 3.71 -16.21
N SER A 276 10.82 4.06 -15.23
CA SER A 276 10.48 5.46 -14.96
C SER A 276 11.71 6.27 -14.53
N GLU A 277 11.79 7.53 -14.97
CA GLU A 277 12.95 8.41 -14.71
C GLU A 277 13.21 8.64 -13.20
N ASN A 278 12.18 8.47 -12.38
CA ASN A 278 12.24 8.65 -10.92
C ASN A 278 12.47 7.34 -10.15
N ALA A 279 12.87 6.25 -10.83
CA ALA A 279 13.03 4.96 -10.18
C ALA A 279 14.17 4.96 -9.13
N HIS A 280 13.83 4.61 -7.89
CA HIS A 280 14.78 4.57 -6.78
C HIS A 280 15.44 3.19 -6.63
N GLN A 281 16.65 3.13 -6.04
CA GLN A 281 17.37 1.87 -5.81
C GLN A 281 16.54 0.85 -5.02
N ASN A 282 15.75 1.32 -4.05
CA ASN A 282 14.85 0.49 -3.24
C ASN A 282 13.79 -0.25 -4.06
N GLN A 283 13.33 0.31 -5.18
CA GLN A 283 12.35 -0.35 -6.05
C GLN A 283 12.94 -1.59 -6.74
N PHE A 284 14.21 -1.55 -7.14
CA PHE A 284 14.90 -2.71 -7.70
C PHE A 284 15.06 -3.81 -6.65
N THR A 285 15.44 -3.46 -5.42
CA THR A 285 15.53 -4.40 -4.30
C THR A 285 14.17 -5.02 -3.97
N ASN A 286 13.11 -4.21 -3.94
CA ASN A 286 11.74 -4.67 -3.72
C ASN A 286 11.25 -5.59 -4.86
N CYS A 287 11.62 -5.30 -6.11
CA CYS A 287 11.30 -6.14 -7.26
C CYS A 287 11.99 -7.51 -7.15
N LEU A 288 13.27 -7.55 -6.77
CA LEU A 288 13.97 -8.82 -6.53
C LEU A 288 13.34 -9.62 -5.40
N ALA A 289 12.98 -8.97 -4.29
CA ALA A 289 12.31 -9.63 -3.17
C ALA A 289 10.94 -10.19 -3.59
N LEU A 290 10.18 -9.44 -4.40
CA LEU A 290 8.92 -9.89 -4.98
C LEU A 290 9.14 -11.15 -5.83
N VAL A 291 9.99 -11.07 -6.86
CA VAL A 291 10.23 -12.19 -7.78
C VAL A 291 10.80 -13.40 -7.05
N GLY A 292 11.79 -13.20 -6.18
CA GLY A 292 12.38 -14.27 -5.37
C GLY A 292 11.32 -15.00 -4.54
N SER A 293 10.44 -14.26 -3.86
CA SER A 293 9.38 -14.85 -3.06
C SER A 293 8.32 -15.59 -3.88
N LEU A 294 8.02 -15.12 -5.09
CA LEU A 294 7.10 -15.78 -6.01
C LEU A 294 7.69 -17.09 -6.55
N LEU A 295 8.95 -17.04 -7.01
CA LEU A 295 9.63 -18.21 -7.57
C LEU A 295 9.91 -19.28 -6.50
N GLU A 296 10.27 -18.88 -5.27
CA GLU A 296 10.45 -19.83 -4.17
C GLU A 296 9.13 -20.55 -3.83
N ARG A 297 8.00 -19.83 -3.86
CA ARG A 297 6.67 -20.45 -3.67
C ARG A 297 6.33 -21.40 -4.82
N LEU A 298 6.59 -21.01 -6.08
CA LEU A 298 6.41 -21.90 -7.24
C LEU A 298 7.22 -23.19 -7.09
N SER A 299 8.48 -23.07 -6.69
CA SER A 299 9.37 -24.20 -6.51
C SER A 299 8.94 -25.13 -5.37
N LYS A 300 8.53 -24.59 -4.20
CA LYS A 300 8.00 -25.39 -3.09
C LYS A 300 6.79 -26.22 -3.48
N ASP A 301 6.00 -25.68 -4.39
CA ASP A 301 4.78 -26.29 -4.88
C ASP A 301 5.00 -27.19 -6.13
N GLY A 302 6.26 -27.45 -6.50
CA GLY A 302 6.65 -28.32 -7.60
C GLY A 302 6.35 -27.78 -9.00
N MET A 303 6.09 -26.47 -9.12
CA MET A 303 5.88 -25.82 -10.42
C MET A 303 7.19 -25.29 -10.99
N GLU A 304 7.34 -25.40 -12.31
CA GLU A 304 8.49 -24.82 -13.00
C GLU A 304 8.46 -23.28 -12.90
N PRO A 305 9.62 -22.65 -12.65
CA PRO A 305 9.70 -21.20 -12.54
C PRO A 305 9.35 -20.53 -13.88
N ASP A 306 8.58 -19.44 -13.84
CA ASP A 306 8.29 -18.65 -15.03
C ASP A 306 9.55 -17.86 -15.45
N HIS A 307 10.08 -18.21 -16.60
CA HIS A 307 11.30 -17.61 -17.15
C HIS A 307 11.19 -16.10 -17.37
N ARG A 308 9.98 -15.54 -17.56
CA ARG A 308 9.78 -14.09 -17.71
C ARG A 308 10.02 -13.35 -16.39
N LEU A 309 9.65 -13.96 -15.27
CA LEU A 309 9.94 -13.41 -13.96
C LEU A 309 11.43 -13.52 -13.65
N GLN A 310 12.09 -14.61 -14.05
CA GLN A 310 13.55 -14.74 -13.91
C GLN A 310 14.29 -13.68 -14.76
N GLY A 311 13.82 -13.41 -15.98
CA GLY A 311 14.33 -12.32 -16.82
C GLY A 311 14.18 -10.94 -16.15
N LEU A 312 13.00 -10.64 -15.60
CA LEU A 312 12.78 -9.42 -14.82
C LEU A 312 13.77 -9.30 -13.66
N ALA A 313 14.03 -10.39 -12.92
CA ALA A 313 14.98 -10.38 -11.83
C ALA A 313 16.42 -10.15 -12.30
N LEU A 314 16.82 -10.74 -13.44
CA LEU A 314 18.12 -10.48 -14.08
C LEU A 314 18.29 -8.96 -14.37
N ARG A 315 17.26 -8.36 -14.96
CA ARG A 315 17.24 -6.93 -15.25
C ARG A 315 17.33 -6.08 -13.98
N ALA A 316 16.57 -6.40 -12.94
CA ALA A 316 16.61 -5.67 -11.67
C ALA A 316 17.96 -5.84 -10.94
N ALA A 317 18.56 -7.04 -10.96
CA ALA A 317 19.85 -7.31 -10.35
C ALA A 317 20.97 -6.44 -10.94
N SER A 318 20.99 -6.29 -12.27
CA SER A 318 21.97 -5.43 -12.96
C SER A 318 21.86 -3.94 -12.56
N ARG A 319 20.70 -3.48 -12.09
CA ARG A 319 20.49 -2.09 -11.64
C ARG A 319 20.96 -1.84 -10.22
N ILE A 320 20.96 -2.87 -9.39
CA ILE A 320 21.50 -2.81 -8.02
C ILE A 320 23.03 -2.78 -8.04
N GLY A 321 23.65 -3.35 -9.08
CA GLY A 321 25.11 -3.38 -9.26
C GLY A 321 25.82 -4.50 -8.49
N SER A 322 25.08 -5.47 -7.92
CA SER A 322 25.68 -6.63 -7.28
C SER A 322 25.89 -7.77 -8.28
N LEU A 323 27.15 -7.99 -8.67
CA LEU A 323 27.54 -9.08 -9.58
C LEU A 323 27.27 -10.47 -8.98
N VAL A 324 27.32 -10.62 -7.65
CA VAL A 324 26.99 -11.87 -6.95
C VAL A 324 25.50 -12.21 -7.08
N VAL A 325 24.64 -11.21 -7.00
CA VAL A 325 23.20 -11.42 -7.21
C VAL A 325 22.93 -11.72 -8.68
N LEU A 326 23.64 -11.06 -9.59
CA LEU A 326 23.54 -11.30 -11.02
C LEU A 326 23.91 -12.74 -11.39
N SER A 327 25.03 -13.27 -10.85
CA SER A 327 25.48 -14.63 -11.11
C SER A 327 24.45 -15.68 -10.69
N GLU A 328 23.84 -15.50 -9.52
CA GLU A 328 22.80 -16.40 -9.02
C GLU A 328 21.55 -16.39 -9.92
N TRP A 329 21.15 -15.24 -10.46
CA TRP A 329 20.02 -15.17 -11.39
C TRP A 329 20.32 -15.78 -12.76
N ILE A 330 21.54 -15.63 -13.28
CA ILE A 330 21.98 -16.32 -14.49
C ILE A 330 21.89 -17.83 -14.29
N ARG A 331 22.45 -18.35 -13.20
CA ARG A 331 22.40 -19.78 -12.85
C ARG A 331 20.96 -20.28 -12.74
N ARG A 332 20.06 -19.53 -12.08
CA ARG A 332 18.63 -19.88 -11.95
C ARG A 332 17.90 -19.95 -13.29
N ILE A 333 18.20 -19.03 -14.21
CA ILE A 333 17.64 -19.07 -15.57
C ILE A 333 18.08 -20.36 -16.24
N HIS A 334 19.38 -20.65 -16.27
CA HIS A 334 19.92 -21.85 -16.92
C HIS A 334 19.43 -23.17 -16.32
N ALA A 335 19.17 -23.21 -15.01
CA ALA A 335 18.56 -24.37 -14.37
C ALA A 335 17.15 -24.70 -14.91
N SER A 336 16.42 -23.73 -15.46
CA SER A 336 15.09 -23.92 -16.05
C SER A 336 15.14 -23.87 -17.58
N SER A 337 15.40 -24.98 -18.26
CA SER A 337 15.54 -25.07 -19.73
C SER A 337 14.40 -24.45 -20.57
N ALA A 338 13.27 -24.09 -19.96
CA ALA A 338 12.15 -23.38 -20.58
C ALA A 338 12.46 -21.97 -21.11
N TRP A 339 13.58 -21.34 -20.73
CA TRP A 339 13.93 -19.98 -21.18
C TRP A 339 14.35 -19.92 -22.64
N GLU A 340 14.89 -21.01 -23.19
CA GLU A 340 15.54 -21.00 -24.51
C GLU A 340 14.61 -20.45 -25.60
N LYS A 341 13.30 -20.65 -25.48
CA LYS A 341 12.28 -20.25 -26.48
C LYS A 341 11.74 -18.82 -26.31
N SER A 342 12.15 -18.10 -25.26
CA SER A 342 11.53 -16.84 -24.87
C SER A 342 12.31 -15.60 -25.32
N LEU A 343 11.66 -14.74 -26.11
CA LEU A 343 12.24 -13.46 -26.51
C LEU A 343 12.31 -12.45 -25.34
N ASP A 344 11.42 -12.57 -24.36
CA ASP A 344 11.37 -11.69 -23.19
C ASP A 344 12.68 -11.75 -22.39
N ILE A 345 13.22 -12.95 -22.21
CA ILE A 345 14.49 -13.14 -21.50
C ILE A 345 15.67 -12.52 -22.25
N VAL A 346 15.65 -12.56 -23.58
CA VAL A 346 16.68 -11.92 -24.42
C VAL A 346 16.62 -10.40 -24.27
N GLN A 347 15.41 -9.82 -24.21
CA GLN A 347 15.24 -8.39 -23.94
C GLN A 347 15.76 -8.00 -22.56
N ASP A 348 15.45 -8.80 -21.54
CA ASP A 348 15.89 -8.53 -20.17
C ASP A 348 17.42 -8.72 -20.01
N ALA A 349 18.01 -9.70 -20.68
CA ALA A 349 19.46 -9.87 -20.77
C ALA A 349 20.14 -8.72 -21.51
N THR A 350 19.51 -8.21 -22.58
CA THR A 350 19.97 -7.00 -23.30
C THR A 350 19.96 -5.79 -22.37
N ALA A 351 18.88 -5.58 -21.63
CA ALA A 351 18.79 -4.50 -20.65
C ALA A 351 19.82 -4.67 -19.52
N CYS A 352 20.05 -5.90 -19.06
CA CYS A 352 21.09 -6.24 -18.11
C CYS A 352 22.48 -5.83 -18.61
N MET A 353 22.87 -6.25 -19.81
CA MET A 353 24.17 -5.89 -20.39
C MET A 353 24.35 -4.37 -20.53
N ARG A 354 23.31 -3.65 -20.99
CA ARG A 354 23.34 -2.17 -21.06
C ARG A 354 23.50 -1.52 -19.69
N ASN A 355 22.91 -2.09 -18.64
CA ASN A 355 23.07 -1.60 -17.28
C ASN A 355 24.49 -1.83 -16.77
N CYS A 356 25.08 -3.00 -17.02
CA CYS A 356 26.47 -3.29 -16.71
C CYS A 356 27.43 -2.32 -17.43
N SER A 357 27.20 -2.05 -18.72
CA SER A 357 27.95 -1.04 -19.46
C SER A 357 27.93 0.34 -18.79
N ARG A 358 26.74 0.77 -18.34
CA ARG A 358 26.60 2.04 -17.62
C ARG A 358 27.32 2.01 -16.26
N LEU A 359 27.29 0.89 -15.55
CA LEU A 359 28.02 0.75 -14.28
C LEU A 359 29.52 0.91 -14.50
N LEU A 360 30.09 0.23 -15.50
CA LEU A 360 31.50 0.38 -15.89
C LEU A 360 31.86 1.83 -16.25
N ALA A 361 30.95 2.58 -16.88
CA ALA A 361 31.17 3.97 -17.26
C ALA A 361 31.05 4.97 -16.10
N THR A 362 30.28 4.64 -15.05
CA THR A 362 29.92 5.57 -13.96
C THR A 362 30.69 5.30 -12.67
N GLN A 363 31.18 4.08 -12.46
CA GLN A 363 31.90 3.68 -11.26
C GLN A 363 33.29 3.17 -11.61
N PRO A 364 34.34 3.57 -10.88
CA PRO A 364 35.66 2.97 -11.00
C PRO A 364 35.58 1.53 -10.48
N GLU A 365 35.29 0.58 -11.36
CA GLU A 365 35.26 -0.83 -11.00
C GLU A 365 36.67 -1.37 -10.77
N THR A 366 36.82 -2.22 -9.74
CA THR A 366 38.07 -2.94 -9.50
C THR A 366 38.32 -3.96 -10.62
N ALA A 367 39.60 -4.31 -10.85
CA ALA A 367 39.96 -5.38 -11.78
C ALA A 367 39.18 -6.69 -11.49
N VAL A 368 38.98 -7.01 -10.20
CA VAL A 368 38.19 -8.16 -9.75
C VAL A 368 36.73 -8.08 -10.19
N SER A 369 36.09 -6.91 -10.06
CA SER A 369 34.71 -6.69 -10.52
C SER A 369 34.58 -6.86 -12.04
N ARG A 370 35.54 -6.30 -12.79
CA ARG A 370 35.60 -6.42 -14.26
C ARG A 370 35.80 -7.86 -14.69
N GLN A 371 36.68 -8.60 -14.02
CA GLN A 371 36.91 -10.03 -14.24
C GLN A 371 35.66 -10.86 -13.97
N LEU A 372 34.98 -10.62 -12.85
CA LEU A 372 33.73 -11.32 -12.53
C LEU A 372 32.65 -11.00 -13.57
N LEU A 373 32.50 -9.74 -13.97
CA LEU A 373 31.55 -9.36 -15.02
C LEU A 373 31.90 -10.03 -16.36
N PHE A 374 33.18 -10.14 -16.71
CA PHE A 374 33.64 -10.86 -17.89
C PHE A 374 33.33 -12.35 -17.83
N GLN A 375 33.52 -13.00 -16.68
CA GLN A 375 33.12 -14.40 -16.44
C GLN A 375 31.61 -14.59 -16.63
N LEU A 376 30.78 -13.71 -16.06
CA LEU A 376 29.32 -13.79 -16.22
C LEU A 376 28.85 -13.53 -17.65
N LEU A 377 29.59 -12.70 -18.37
CA LEU A 377 29.31 -12.39 -19.77
C LEU A 377 29.62 -13.59 -20.68
N THR A 378 30.80 -14.19 -20.53
CA THR A 378 31.32 -15.23 -21.44
C THR A 378 30.99 -16.64 -21.01
N GLY A 379 30.80 -16.87 -19.71
CA GLY A 379 30.64 -18.20 -19.09
C GLY A 379 31.95 -18.84 -18.65
N LEU A 380 33.06 -18.10 -18.59
CA LEU A 380 34.34 -18.65 -18.15
C LEU A 380 34.25 -19.13 -16.69
N ASN A 381 34.47 -20.42 -16.46
CA ASN A 381 34.47 -21.02 -15.12
C ASN A 381 35.89 -21.12 -14.53
N GLU A 382 35.99 -21.64 -13.30
CA GLU A 382 37.27 -21.83 -12.58
C GLU A 382 38.23 -22.81 -13.28
N HIS A 383 37.74 -23.62 -14.22
CA HIS A 383 38.53 -24.57 -15.01
C HIS A 383 38.92 -24.01 -16.39
N GLU A 384 38.77 -22.70 -16.60
CA GLU A 384 39.07 -22.02 -17.86
C GLU A 384 38.25 -22.56 -19.05
N GLN A 385 37.07 -23.10 -18.76
CA GLN A 385 36.14 -23.62 -19.75
C GLN A 385 34.90 -22.71 -19.86
N LEU A 386 34.33 -22.64 -21.06
CA LEU A 386 33.09 -21.92 -21.29
C LEU A 386 31.90 -22.77 -20.84
N ALA A 387 31.28 -22.37 -19.74
CA ALA A 387 30.01 -22.90 -19.29
C ALA A 387 28.85 -22.32 -20.10
N ALA A 388 27.77 -23.10 -20.21
CA ALA A 388 26.51 -22.61 -20.76
C ALA A 388 25.88 -21.49 -19.92
N GLU A 389 26.25 -21.37 -18.64
CA GLU A 389 25.69 -20.39 -17.70
C GLU A 389 26.26 -18.98 -17.91
N SER A 390 25.82 -18.29 -18.96
CA SER A 390 26.33 -16.97 -19.31
C SER A 390 25.28 -16.06 -19.94
N LEU A 391 25.57 -14.76 -19.98
CA LEU A 391 24.79 -13.80 -20.78
C LEU A 391 25.00 -14.01 -22.28
N ARG A 392 26.17 -14.51 -22.69
CA ARG A 392 26.46 -14.93 -24.05
C ARG A 392 25.46 -15.98 -24.51
N SER A 393 25.33 -17.10 -23.81
CA SER A 393 24.40 -18.17 -24.22
C SER A 393 22.95 -17.69 -24.26
N ILE A 394 22.52 -16.82 -23.33
CA ILE A 394 21.19 -16.22 -23.35
C ILE A 394 20.98 -15.38 -24.61
N SER A 395 21.94 -14.53 -24.94
CA SER A 395 21.88 -13.64 -26.11
C SER A 395 21.91 -14.41 -27.43
N LEU A 396 22.68 -15.51 -27.48
CA LEU A 396 22.85 -16.32 -28.69
C LEU A 396 21.77 -17.40 -28.88
N SER A 397 21.00 -17.75 -27.83
CA SER A 397 19.95 -18.78 -27.87
C SER A 397 18.85 -18.57 -28.93
N SER A 398 18.65 -17.33 -29.36
CA SER A 398 17.61 -16.95 -30.32
C SER A 398 18.12 -16.83 -31.76
N ILE A 399 19.42 -17.01 -31.97
CA ILE A 399 20.05 -16.98 -33.29
C ILE A 399 19.64 -18.23 -34.08
N GLY A 400 19.22 -18.03 -35.34
CA GLY A 400 18.75 -19.11 -36.22
C GLY A 400 17.23 -19.33 -36.21
N ARG A 401 16.47 -18.59 -35.40
CA ARG A 401 15.00 -18.63 -35.40
C ARG A 401 14.41 -17.56 -36.33
N LYS A 402 13.25 -17.84 -36.92
CA LYS A 402 12.44 -16.90 -37.74
C LYS A 402 11.80 -15.77 -36.92
N THR A 403 12.40 -15.39 -35.79
CA THR A 403 11.88 -14.40 -34.84
C THR A 403 12.36 -12.99 -35.19
N SER A 404 11.71 -11.98 -34.62
CA SER A 404 12.00 -10.56 -34.86
C SER A 404 13.50 -10.26 -34.79
N ASN A 405 14.06 -9.80 -35.91
CA ASN A 405 15.48 -9.53 -36.08
C ASN A 405 15.99 -8.38 -35.18
N THR A 406 15.09 -7.53 -34.67
CA THR A 406 15.45 -6.33 -33.92
C THR A 406 15.95 -6.61 -32.51
N ALA A 407 15.26 -7.47 -31.75
CA ALA A 407 15.65 -7.81 -30.38
C ALA A 407 16.96 -8.60 -30.34
N ILE A 408 17.17 -9.51 -31.30
CA ILE A 408 18.41 -10.28 -31.45
C ILE A 408 19.57 -9.34 -31.80
N LYS A 409 19.36 -8.41 -32.74
CA LYS A 409 20.35 -7.38 -33.09
C LYS A 409 20.73 -6.54 -31.88
N GLN A 410 19.75 -6.07 -31.12
CA GLN A 410 19.99 -5.29 -29.90
C GLN A 410 20.77 -6.07 -28.83
N ALA A 411 20.48 -7.36 -28.66
CA ALA A 411 21.22 -8.22 -27.74
C ALA A 411 22.69 -8.39 -28.18
N CYS A 412 22.91 -8.64 -29.47
CA CYS A 412 24.25 -8.75 -30.05
C CYS A 412 25.05 -7.44 -29.92
N GLU A 413 24.42 -6.29 -30.18
CA GLU A 413 25.03 -4.97 -29.99
C GLU A 413 25.39 -4.71 -28.53
N ALA A 414 24.50 -5.03 -27.59
CA ALA A 414 24.77 -4.86 -26.16
C ALA A 414 25.90 -5.78 -25.67
N PHE A 415 25.93 -7.03 -26.14
CA PHE A 415 26.98 -8.00 -25.86
C PHE A 415 28.35 -7.53 -26.38
N ALA A 416 28.43 -7.18 -27.67
CA ALA A 416 29.67 -6.70 -28.29
C ALA A 416 30.16 -5.41 -27.63
N LYS A 417 29.25 -4.48 -27.32
CA LYS A 417 29.62 -3.23 -26.64
C LYS A 417 30.23 -3.50 -25.26
N LEU A 418 29.62 -4.38 -24.47
CA LEU A 418 30.11 -4.71 -23.13
C LEU A 418 31.48 -5.41 -23.19
N LEU A 419 31.69 -6.32 -24.14
CA LEU A 419 33.03 -6.89 -24.39
C LEU A 419 34.08 -5.82 -24.73
N GLY A 420 33.71 -4.84 -25.55
CA GLY A 420 34.58 -3.73 -25.91
C GLY A 420 34.97 -2.85 -24.72
N GLU A 421 34.00 -2.53 -23.85
CA GLU A 421 34.22 -1.76 -22.62
C GLU A 421 35.05 -2.53 -21.58
N LEU A 422 34.99 -3.86 -21.60
CA LEU A 422 35.83 -4.73 -20.79
C LEU A 422 37.26 -4.86 -21.35
N GLY A 423 37.48 -4.51 -22.63
CA GLY A 423 38.78 -4.60 -23.29
C GLY A 423 39.05 -5.96 -23.95
N ALA A 424 38.03 -6.79 -24.13
CA ALA A 424 38.13 -8.15 -24.65
C ALA A 424 38.23 -8.18 -26.19
N VAL A 425 39.34 -7.64 -26.73
CA VAL A 425 39.54 -7.43 -28.17
C VAL A 425 39.70 -8.76 -28.92
N ARG A 426 40.37 -9.76 -28.32
CA ARG A 426 40.58 -11.07 -28.98
C ARG A 426 39.25 -11.81 -29.07
N THR A 427 38.47 -11.79 -28.01
CA THR A 427 37.12 -12.35 -27.95
C THR A 427 36.22 -11.69 -28.99
N LEU A 428 36.21 -10.36 -29.08
CA LEU A 428 35.45 -9.63 -30.10
C LEU A 428 35.84 -10.00 -31.53
N LEU A 429 37.14 -10.13 -31.80
CA LEU A 429 37.64 -10.53 -33.12
C LEU A 429 37.16 -11.93 -33.46
N LYS A 430 37.21 -12.88 -32.51
CA LYS A 430 36.75 -14.24 -32.75
C LYS A 430 35.23 -14.33 -32.94
N GLU A 431 34.45 -13.58 -32.16
CA GLU A 431 32.99 -13.50 -32.34
C GLU A 431 32.59 -12.83 -33.65
N SER A 432 33.43 -11.97 -34.23
CA SER A 432 33.19 -11.40 -35.57
C SER A 432 33.23 -12.44 -36.70
N GLU A 433 33.87 -13.59 -36.46
CA GLU A 433 33.90 -14.71 -37.41
C GLU A 433 32.62 -15.56 -37.36
N SER A 434 31.70 -15.29 -36.41
CA SER A 434 30.44 -16.03 -36.24
C SER A 434 29.56 -15.99 -37.49
N ASP A 435 28.84 -17.09 -37.75
CA ASP A 435 27.84 -17.20 -38.82
C ASP A 435 26.62 -16.28 -38.61
N CYS A 436 26.44 -15.79 -37.38
CA CYS A 436 25.39 -14.83 -37.09
C CYS A 436 25.75 -13.45 -37.61
N ARG A 437 25.04 -13.01 -38.66
CA ARG A 437 25.22 -11.68 -39.27
C ARG A 437 25.09 -10.54 -38.25
N ALA A 438 24.10 -10.60 -37.36
CA ALA A 438 23.87 -9.53 -36.37
C ALA A 438 25.02 -9.41 -35.36
N LEU A 439 25.55 -10.55 -34.89
CA LEU A 439 26.71 -10.57 -34.01
C LEU A 439 27.98 -10.09 -34.73
N ARG A 440 28.20 -10.58 -35.95
CA ARG A 440 29.32 -10.16 -36.80
C ARG A 440 29.34 -8.65 -37.01
N GLU A 441 28.22 -8.07 -37.43
CA GLU A 441 28.11 -6.61 -37.65
C GLU A 441 28.37 -5.83 -36.35
N ALA A 442 27.75 -6.24 -35.24
CA ALA A 442 27.95 -5.61 -33.93
C ALA A 442 29.41 -5.63 -33.45
N CYS A 443 30.09 -6.79 -33.54
CA CYS A 443 31.50 -6.92 -33.16
C CYS A 443 32.40 -6.05 -34.04
N ILE A 444 32.19 -6.07 -35.36
CA ILE A 444 32.98 -5.26 -36.31
C ILE A 444 32.82 -3.75 -36.00
N ASP A 445 31.60 -3.31 -35.69
CA ASP A 445 31.34 -1.90 -35.41
C ASP A 445 32.02 -1.43 -34.12
N VAL A 446 32.02 -2.27 -33.07
CA VAL A 446 32.76 -1.98 -31.83
C VAL A 446 34.28 -1.96 -32.07
N LEU A 447 34.80 -2.93 -32.83
CA LEU A 447 36.23 -3.03 -33.17
C LEU A 447 36.73 -1.81 -33.95
N LYS A 448 35.95 -1.30 -34.92
CA LYS A 448 36.28 -0.06 -35.66
C LYS A 448 36.37 1.16 -34.76
N GLY A 449 35.57 1.20 -33.69
CA GLY A 449 35.54 2.29 -32.72
C GLY A 449 36.63 2.23 -31.65
N THR A 450 37.37 1.12 -31.53
CA THR A 450 38.38 0.93 -30.49
C THR A 450 39.78 1.33 -31.00
N PRO A 451 40.45 2.36 -30.44
CA PRO A 451 41.75 2.83 -30.95
C PRO A 451 42.88 1.81 -30.82
N LYS A 452 42.77 0.84 -29.90
CA LYS A 452 43.73 -0.28 -29.75
C LYS A 452 43.67 -1.31 -30.89
N TYR A 453 42.65 -1.27 -31.75
CA TYR A 453 42.43 -2.23 -32.83
C TYR A 453 43.59 -2.30 -33.84
N SER A 454 44.29 -1.18 -34.09
CA SER A 454 45.43 -1.11 -35.01
C SER A 454 46.74 -1.69 -34.45
N GLU A 455 46.91 -1.74 -33.12
CA GLU A 455 48.11 -2.31 -32.49
C GLU A 455 47.98 -3.82 -32.26
N THR A 456 46.80 -4.30 -31.84
CA THR A 456 46.52 -5.74 -31.61
C THR A 456 46.37 -6.55 -32.90
N LEU A 457 46.15 -5.91 -34.06
CA LEU A 457 46.17 -6.56 -35.38
C LEU A 457 47.53 -7.19 -35.74
N LYS A 458 48.61 -6.88 -35.01
CA LYS A 458 49.93 -7.50 -35.21
C LYS A 458 50.01 -8.96 -34.78
N THR A 459 49.05 -9.50 -34.04
CA THR A 459 49.06 -10.93 -33.67
C THR A 459 48.38 -11.77 -34.74
N GLN A 460 49.16 -12.24 -35.73
CA GLN A 460 48.79 -13.28 -36.71
C GLN A 460 48.31 -14.61 -36.07
N GLY A 461 48.25 -14.73 -34.74
CA GLY A 461 47.85 -15.93 -34.00
C GLY A 461 46.36 -16.05 -33.65
N VAL A 462 45.58 -14.96 -33.60
CA VAL A 462 44.19 -15.02 -33.07
C VAL A 462 43.25 -15.86 -33.95
N LYS A 463 43.50 -15.95 -35.26
CA LYS A 463 42.73 -16.82 -36.17
C LYS A 463 42.89 -18.30 -35.84
N ALA A 464 44.06 -18.70 -35.33
CA ALA A 464 44.35 -20.07 -34.96
C ALA A 464 43.78 -20.43 -33.58
N LEU A 465 43.47 -19.42 -32.75
CA LEU A 465 42.95 -19.64 -31.40
C LEU A 465 41.45 -19.99 -31.43
N SER A 466 41.05 -20.84 -30.49
CA SER A 466 39.64 -21.10 -30.21
C SER A 466 39.01 -19.91 -29.48
N ILE A 467 37.67 -19.89 -29.39
CA ILE A 467 36.97 -18.85 -28.63
C ILE A 467 37.29 -18.93 -27.14
N GLU A 468 37.43 -20.15 -26.60
CA GLU A 468 37.83 -20.43 -25.23
C GLU A 468 39.21 -19.82 -24.94
N GLU A 469 40.19 -20.07 -25.80
CA GLU A 469 41.56 -19.53 -25.64
C GLU A 469 41.58 -18.00 -25.69
N CYS A 470 40.78 -17.38 -26.57
CA CYS A 470 40.66 -15.93 -26.63
C CYS A 470 40.07 -15.33 -25.35
N VAL A 471 39.04 -15.99 -24.78
CA VAL A 471 38.38 -15.57 -23.55
C VAL A 471 39.33 -15.67 -22.35
N VAL A 472 40.10 -16.76 -22.24
CA VAL A 472 41.07 -16.95 -21.14
C VAL A 472 42.15 -15.86 -21.18
N LEU A 473 42.72 -15.59 -22.36
CA LEU A 473 43.73 -14.54 -22.50
C LEU A 473 43.18 -13.15 -22.14
N ASP A 474 41.99 -12.81 -22.63
CA ASP A 474 41.36 -11.53 -22.29
C ASP A 474 40.99 -11.43 -20.80
N TYR A 475 40.64 -12.54 -20.12
CA TYR A 475 40.37 -12.56 -18.68
C TYR A 475 41.60 -12.23 -17.83
N HIS A 476 42.77 -12.76 -18.19
CA HIS A 476 44.03 -12.47 -17.51
C HIS A 476 44.50 -11.03 -17.76
N ASP A 477 44.34 -10.52 -18.99
CA ASP A 477 44.68 -9.14 -19.34
C ASP A 477 43.80 -8.09 -18.61
N ILE A 478 42.61 -8.47 -18.10
CA ILE A 478 41.78 -7.59 -17.25
C ILE A 478 42.32 -7.50 -15.81
N ALA A 479 43.10 -8.50 -15.36
CA ALA A 479 43.68 -8.55 -14.02
C ALA A 479 44.88 -7.61 -13.85
N GLU A 480 45.61 -7.38 -14.94
CA GLU A 480 46.80 -6.54 -15.04
C GLU A 480 46.44 -5.07 -15.31
#